data_AF-A0A6N9SUJ0-F1
#
_entry.id   AF-A0A6N9SUJ0-F1
#
_cell.length_a   1.000
_cell.length_b   1.000
_cell.length_c   1.000
_cell.angle_alpha   90.00
_cell.angle_beta   90.00
_cell.angle_gamma   90.00
#
_symmetry.space_group_name_H-M   'P 1'
#
loop_
_entity.id
_entity.type
_entity.pdbx_description
1 polymer ?
#
loop_
_entity_poly.entity_id
_entity_poly.type
_entity_poly.pdbx_seq_one_letter_code
_entity_poly.pdbx_strand_id
1 'polypeptide(L)'
;MEHFWVPYQALSSLPGHAVAVLAPHADDEVLGCGGALASFVAQGRPIHVVVVCAQSDEATTLTRQAESRAAARVIGYSAPVFWEFSDGQLPHAPQLSDKIRDWLVETHADLVLVTSCWEMHRDHRALAEATIAAVVALNGRVQIAFYEVGLPLPPNTLLDITPWKEIKDRAMSCFQSQLARQPYDRHIRALNCYRTYSLPPAVQAAEAYLVLTAQELLERGLNRDPQILSQALHQAAQEQARQPQALVDCQDCLAAMLNSTSWRLTAPLRWMGHLLKDDWRRVRNILKNRLAFQQPLPGPSNSQCIEQRQTVGNNDVRSVVRA
;
A
#
# COMPACT_ATOMS: atom_id res chain seq x y z
N MET A 1 -19.70 -18.30 12.62
CA MET A 1 -18.46 -17.55 12.94
C MET A 1 -17.73 -17.13 11.67
N GLU A 2 -17.81 -17.91 10.58
CA GLU A 2 -17.10 -17.63 9.31
C GLU A 2 -17.73 -16.54 8.43
N HIS A 3 -19.02 -16.19 8.63
CA HIS A 3 -19.71 -15.13 7.89
C HIS A 3 -19.05 -13.74 7.99
N PHE A 4 -18.16 -13.54 8.97
CA PHE A 4 -17.36 -12.32 9.08
C PHE A 4 -16.34 -12.18 7.95
N TRP A 5 -15.82 -13.29 7.42
CA TRP A 5 -14.74 -13.30 6.43
C TRP A 5 -15.24 -13.26 4.98
N VAL A 6 -16.41 -13.86 4.72
CA VAL A 6 -17.00 -13.92 3.39
C VAL A 6 -18.53 -14.05 3.47
N PRO A 7 -19.29 -13.41 2.55
CA PRO A 7 -20.73 -13.60 2.46
C PRO A 7 -21.08 -15.04 2.07
N TYR A 8 -22.19 -15.55 2.61
CA TYR A 8 -22.78 -16.86 2.26
C TYR A 8 -24.05 -16.72 1.40
N GLN A 9 -24.31 -15.50 0.96
CA GLN A 9 -25.40 -15.14 0.08
C GLN A 9 -24.84 -14.20 -0.99
N ALA A 10 -25.41 -14.30 -2.18
CA ALA A 10 -25.13 -13.38 -3.26
C ALA A 10 -26.41 -12.59 -3.59
N LEU A 11 -26.22 -11.33 -3.93
CA LEU A 11 -27.28 -10.47 -4.45
C LEU A 11 -27.51 -10.79 -5.92
N SER A 12 -28.71 -10.52 -6.40
CA SER A 12 -29.01 -10.50 -7.85
C SER A 12 -28.66 -9.15 -8.49
N SER A 13 -28.52 -8.10 -7.69
CA SER A 13 -28.17 -6.74 -8.12
C SER A 13 -27.45 -5.98 -7.00
N LEU A 14 -26.49 -5.13 -7.37
CA LEU A 14 -25.84 -4.21 -6.44
C LEU A 14 -26.75 -3.02 -6.07
N PRO A 15 -26.51 -2.35 -4.92
CA PRO A 15 -27.28 -1.17 -4.52
C PRO A 15 -27.15 0.01 -5.49
N GLY A 16 -27.91 1.08 -5.25
CA GLY A 16 -27.96 2.26 -6.11
C GLY A 16 -28.96 2.15 -7.26
N HIS A 17 -29.24 3.26 -7.92
CA HIS A 17 -30.06 3.38 -9.10
C HIS A 17 -29.23 3.84 -10.30
N ALA A 18 -28.47 4.92 -10.16
CA ALA A 18 -27.62 5.49 -11.21
C ALA A 18 -26.15 5.14 -10.94
N VAL A 19 -25.53 4.43 -11.88
CA VAL A 19 -24.24 3.78 -11.66
C VAL A 19 -23.13 4.50 -12.42
N ALA A 20 -22.05 4.79 -11.71
CA ALA A 20 -20.78 5.19 -12.26
C ALA A 20 -19.77 4.04 -12.16
N VAL A 21 -18.97 3.80 -13.19
CA VAL A 21 -17.83 2.88 -13.16
C VAL A 21 -16.57 3.64 -13.57
N LEU A 22 -15.59 3.66 -12.68
CA LEU A 22 -14.26 4.21 -12.90
C LEU A 22 -13.28 3.05 -13.11
N ALA A 23 -12.74 2.95 -14.32
CA ALA A 23 -11.74 1.97 -14.70
C ALA A 23 -10.39 2.66 -14.93
N PRO A 24 -9.32 2.25 -14.25
CA PRO A 24 -7.97 2.77 -14.51
C PRO A 24 -7.58 2.56 -15.97
N HIS A 25 -7.71 1.34 -16.50
CA HIS A 25 -7.38 1.00 -17.88
C HIS A 25 -8.55 0.36 -18.61
N ALA A 26 -8.47 0.37 -19.95
CA ALA A 26 -9.45 -0.24 -20.83
C ALA A 26 -9.36 -1.77 -20.77
N ASP A 27 -10.31 -2.37 -20.04
CA ASP A 27 -10.51 -3.79 -19.73
C ASP A 27 -11.01 -3.93 -18.29
N ASP A 28 -10.45 -3.16 -17.35
CA ASP A 28 -10.78 -3.18 -15.92
C ASP A 28 -12.30 -3.06 -15.66
N GLU A 29 -13.02 -2.24 -16.44
CA GLU A 29 -14.48 -2.07 -16.33
C GLU A 29 -15.24 -3.38 -16.61
N VAL A 30 -14.70 -4.21 -17.51
CA VAL A 30 -15.31 -5.49 -17.91
C VAL A 30 -14.80 -6.62 -17.04
N LEU A 31 -13.50 -6.65 -16.74
CA LEU A 31 -12.87 -7.68 -15.91
C LEU A 31 -13.50 -7.68 -14.51
N GLY A 32 -13.61 -6.52 -13.88
CA GLY A 32 -14.15 -6.39 -12.53
C GLY A 32 -15.68 -6.30 -12.45
N CYS A 33 -16.33 -5.71 -13.46
CA CYS A 33 -17.75 -5.34 -13.37
C CYS A 33 -18.62 -5.81 -14.53
N GLY A 34 -18.13 -6.64 -15.45
CA GLY A 34 -18.89 -7.03 -16.65
C GLY A 34 -20.23 -7.71 -16.33
N GLY A 35 -20.31 -8.50 -15.26
CA GLY A 35 -21.56 -9.12 -14.82
C GLY A 35 -22.51 -8.10 -14.17
N ALA A 36 -21.99 -7.22 -13.32
CA ALA A 36 -22.74 -6.09 -12.76
C ALA A 36 -23.30 -5.17 -13.84
N LEU A 37 -22.49 -4.78 -14.82
CA LEU A 37 -22.90 -3.96 -15.97
C LEU A 37 -24.04 -4.62 -16.74
N ALA A 38 -23.94 -5.92 -17.05
CA ALA A 38 -25.01 -6.66 -17.70
C ALA A 38 -26.30 -6.69 -16.85
N SER A 39 -26.17 -6.90 -15.54
CA SER A 39 -27.28 -6.86 -14.59
C SER A 39 -27.96 -5.48 -14.57
N PHE A 40 -27.18 -4.39 -14.56
CA PHE A 40 -27.70 -3.02 -14.59
C PHE A 40 -28.42 -2.70 -15.90
N VAL A 41 -27.88 -3.13 -17.04
CA VAL A 41 -28.51 -2.99 -18.37
C VAL A 41 -29.86 -3.69 -18.38
N ALA A 42 -29.94 -4.92 -17.87
CA ALA A 42 -31.19 -5.69 -17.81
C ALA A 42 -32.26 -5.02 -16.90
N GLN A 43 -31.82 -4.23 -15.92
CA GLN A 43 -32.69 -3.45 -15.04
C GLN A 43 -33.05 -2.07 -15.58
N GLY A 44 -32.52 -1.67 -16.75
CA GLY A 44 -32.73 -0.34 -17.32
C GLY A 44 -32.11 0.80 -16.50
N ARG A 45 -31.07 0.51 -15.72
CA ARG A 45 -30.40 1.50 -14.87
C ARG A 45 -29.52 2.43 -15.70
N PRO A 46 -29.42 3.74 -15.37
CA PRO A 46 -28.43 4.62 -15.96
C PRO A 46 -27.02 4.15 -15.61
N ILE A 47 -26.15 4.04 -16.61
CA ILE A 47 -24.76 3.58 -16.46
C ILE A 47 -23.82 4.57 -17.15
N HIS A 48 -22.83 5.04 -16.40
CA HIS A 48 -21.77 5.90 -16.89
C HIS A 48 -20.42 5.24 -16.64
N VAL A 49 -19.67 4.96 -17.70
CA VAL A 49 -18.36 4.31 -17.60
C VAL A 49 -17.29 5.26 -18.07
N VAL A 50 -16.24 5.41 -17.28
CA VAL A 50 -15.04 6.18 -17.60
C VAL A 50 -13.83 5.28 -17.52
N VAL A 51 -13.03 5.28 -18.57
CA VAL A 51 -11.67 4.75 -18.58
C VAL A 51 -10.69 5.91 -18.42
N VAL A 52 -9.84 5.85 -17.39
CA VAL A 52 -9.09 7.01 -16.92
C VAL A 52 -7.76 7.17 -17.64
N CYS A 53 -6.99 6.09 -17.78
CA CYS A 53 -5.64 6.14 -18.34
C CYS A 53 -5.62 5.81 -19.85
N ALA A 54 -4.77 6.52 -20.59
CA ALA A 54 -4.32 6.20 -21.94
C ALA A 54 -2.93 5.53 -21.89
N GLN A 55 -2.59 4.77 -22.94
CA GLN A 55 -1.27 4.15 -23.07
C GLN A 55 -0.23 5.19 -23.54
N SER A 56 1.05 4.84 -23.40
CA SER A 56 2.14 5.75 -23.78
C SER A 56 2.20 6.05 -25.29
N ASP A 57 1.72 5.13 -26.13
CA ASP A 57 1.60 5.33 -27.57
C ASP A 57 0.12 5.44 -28.02
N GLU A 58 -0.10 6.31 -29.01
CA GLU A 58 -1.42 6.65 -29.53
C GLU A 58 -2.11 5.46 -30.21
N ALA A 59 -1.36 4.66 -30.98
CA ALA A 59 -1.90 3.52 -31.71
C ALA A 59 -2.46 2.44 -30.76
N THR A 60 -1.73 2.13 -29.69
CA THR A 60 -2.20 1.20 -28.65
C THR A 60 -3.36 1.80 -27.87
N THR A 61 -3.33 3.11 -27.58
CA THR A 61 -4.46 3.80 -26.94
C THR A 61 -5.74 3.65 -27.76
N LEU A 62 -5.70 4.01 -29.05
CA LEU A 62 -6.86 3.90 -29.95
C LEU A 62 -7.36 2.46 -30.08
N THR A 63 -6.45 1.50 -30.14
CA THR A 63 -6.79 0.07 -30.17
C THR A 63 -7.56 -0.32 -28.90
N ARG A 64 -7.01 -0.03 -27.72
CA ARG A 64 -7.65 -0.35 -26.44
C ARG A 64 -8.99 0.36 -26.24
N GLN A 65 -9.11 1.63 -26.67
CA GLN A 65 -10.38 2.34 -26.65
C GLN A 65 -11.43 1.68 -27.56
N ALA A 66 -11.03 1.20 -28.74
CA ALA A 66 -11.91 0.49 -29.66
C ALA A 66 -12.38 -0.85 -29.09
N GLU A 67 -11.49 -1.59 -28.44
CA GLU A 67 -11.80 -2.85 -27.74
C GLU A 67 -12.80 -2.63 -26.60
N SER A 68 -12.57 -1.62 -25.76
CA SER A 68 -13.49 -1.22 -24.68
C SER A 68 -14.87 -0.82 -25.20
N ARG A 69 -14.94 -0.04 -26.30
CA ARG A 69 -16.21 0.28 -26.98
C ARG A 69 -16.89 -0.97 -27.56
N ALA A 70 -16.13 -1.95 -28.04
CA ALA A 70 -16.69 -3.20 -28.54
C ALA A 70 -17.29 -4.04 -27.41
N ALA A 71 -16.59 -4.14 -26.28
CA ALA A 71 -17.10 -4.80 -25.08
C ALA A 71 -18.36 -4.14 -24.54
N ALA A 72 -18.42 -2.80 -24.55
CA ALA A 72 -19.60 -2.04 -24.18
C ALA A 72 -20.82 -2.38 -25.04
N ARG A 73 -20.63 -2.50 -26.36
CA ARG A 73 -21.69 -2.96 -27.29
C ARG A 73 -22.12 -4.40 -27.03
N VAL A 74 -21.20 -5.27 -26.62
CA VAL A 74 -21.52 -6.67 -26.28
C VAL A 74 -22.42 -6.74 -25.05
N ILE A 75 -22.11 -5.97 -24.00
CA ILE A 75 -22.89 -5.95 -22.76
C ILE A 75 -24.19 -5.15 -22.91
N GLY A 76 -24.18 -4.09 -23.72
CA GLY A 76 -25.35 -3.26 -24.01
C GLY A 76 -25.40 -1.94 -23.25
N TYR A 77 -24.28 -1.44 -22.70
CA TYR A 77 -24.20 -0.10 -22.11
C TYR A 77 -23.58 0.92 -23.09
N SER A 78 -23.75 2.21 -22.79
CA SER A 78 -23.22 3.31 -23.61
C SER A 78 -21.70 3.26 -23.76
N ALA A 79 -21.17 3.78 -24.88
CA ALA A 79 -19.73 3.83 -25.09
C ALA A 79 -19.00 4.55 -23.92
N PRO A 80 -17.90 3.99 -23.39
CA PRO A 80 -17.13 4.62 -22.34
C PRO A 80 -16.59 5.99 -22.74
N VAL A 81 -16.48 6.86 -21.74
CA VAL A 81 -15.74 8.13 -21.85
C VAL A 81 -14.28 7.88 -21.48
N PHE A 82 -13.35 8.52 -22.18
CA PHE A 82 -11.92 8.40 -21.93
C PHE A 82 -11.38 9.73 -21.42
N TRP A 83 -10.66 9.71 -20.28
CA TRP A 83 -10.05 10.93 -19.71
C TRP A 83 -8.59 11.14 -20.09
N GLU A 84 -7.96 10.14 -20.71
CA GLU A 84 -6.65 10.24 -21.36
C GLU A 84 -5.51 10.73 -20.45
N PHE A 85 -5.57 10.39 -19.15
CA PHE A 85 -4.42 10.59 -18.28
C PHE A 85 -3.28 9.63 -18.67
N SER A 86 -2.03 10.05 -18.57
CA SER A 86 -0.90 9.17 -18.89
C SER A 86 -0.81 8.02 -17.88
N ASP A 87 -0.66 6.79 -18.39
CA ASP A 87 -0.41 5.58 -17.60
C ASP A 87 0.75 5.76 -16.60
N GLY A 88 0.51 5.41 -15.34
CA GLY A 88 1.47 5.57 -14.24
C GLY A 88 1.65 6.99 -13.73
N GLN A 89 0.89 7.97 -14.25
CA GLN A 89 1.05 9.40 -13.95
C GLN A 89 -0.29 10.06 -13.59
N LEU A 90 -1.20 9.31 -12.93
CA LEU A 90 -2.42 9.91 -12.40
C LEU A 90 -2.09 11.13 -11.51
N PRO A 91 -2.83 12.24 -11.66
CA PRO A 91 -2.58 13.46 -10.88
C PRO A 91 -2.63 13.21 -9.38
N HIS A 92 -2.02 14.12 -8.61
CA HIS A 92 -2.20 14.12 -7.16
C HIS A 92 -3.69 14.14 -6.80
N ALA A 93 -4.02 13.50 -5.67
CA ALA A 93 -5.38 13.24 -5.25
C ALA A 93 -6.35 14.44 -5.33
N PRO A 94 -5.98 15.70 -4.99
CA PRO A 94 -6.91 16.81 -5.05
C PRO A 94 -7.51 17.05 -6.45
N GLN A 95 -6.69 17.15 -7.50
CA GLN A 95 -7.20 17.45 -8.85
C GLN A 95 -8.06 16.32 -9.41
N LEU A 96 -7.63 15.06 -9.22
CA LEU A 96 -8.38 13.92 -9.69
C LEU A 96 -9.68 13.73 -8.89
N SER A 97 -9.65 13.95 -7.57
CA SER A 97 -10.84 13.84 -6.71
C SER A 97 -11.90 14.90 -7.03
N ASP A 98 -11.49 16.14 -7.32
CA ASP A 98 -12.41 17.19 -7.75
C ASP A 98 -13.09 16.84 -9.07
N LYS A 99 -12.31 16.37 -10.06
CA LYS A 99 -12.84 15.90 -11.35
C LYS A 99 -13.83 14.75 -11.19
N ILE A 100 -13.50 13.76 -10.34
CA ILE A 100 -14.40 12.63 -10.05
C ILE A 100 -15.68 13.12 -9.37
N ARG A 101 -15.56 13.97 -8.35
CA ARG A 101 -16.71 14.54 -7.63
C ARG A 101 -17.66 15.24 -8.60
N ASP A 102 -17.13 16.13 -9.43
CA ASP A 102 -17.95 16.93 -10.34
C ASP A 102 -18.65 16.04 -11.38
N TRP A 103 -17.96 15.00 -11.88
CA TRP A 103 -18.55 14.02 -12.79
C TRP A 103 -19.63 13.15 -12.12
N LEU A 104 -19.44 12.72 -10.87
CA LEU A 104 -20.47 11.97 -10.12
C LEU A 104 -21.73 12.82 -9.89
N VAL A 105 -21.56 14.12 -9.65
CA VAL A 105 -22.68 15.08 -9.52
C VAL A 105 -23.40 15.26 -10.86
N GLU A 106 -22.66 15.46 -11.95
CA GLU A 106 -23.21 15.65 -13.30
C GLU A 106 -24.02 14.43 -13.77
N THR A 107 -23.52 13.23 -13.48
CA THR A 107 -24.17 11.96 -13.85
C THR A 107 -25.27 11.54 -12.89
N HIS A 108 -25.47 12.27 -11.78
CA HIS A 108 -26.38 11.90 -10.69
C HIS A 108 -26.15 10.48 -10.15
N ALA A 109 -24.92 9.98 -10.21
CA ALA A 109 -24.59 8.64 -9.75
C ALA A 109 -24.74 8.53 -8.23
N ASP A 110 -25.41 7.47 -7.77
CA ASP A 110 -25.57 7.15 -6.34
C ASP A 110 -24.75 5.92 -5.93
N LEU A 111 -24.20 5.19 -6.90
CA LEU A 111 -23.18 4.16 -6.70
C LEU A 111 -22.01 4.39 -7.66
N VAL A 112 -20.78 4.44 -7.14
CA VAL A 112 -19.55 4.42 -7.93
C VAL A 112 -18.77 3.13 -7.70
N LEU A 113 -18.48 2.41 -8.79
CA LEU A 113 -17.60 1.25 -8.80
C LEU A 113 -16.20 1.71 -9.19
N VAL A 114 -15.20 1.32 -8.41
CA VAL A 114 -13.78 1.61 -8.67
C VAL A 114 -12.91 0.42 -8.27
N THR A 115 -11.73 0.28 -8.87
CA THR A 115 -10.76 -0.75 -8.43
C THR A 115 -10.43 -0.62 -6.96
N SER A 116 -10.13 -1.74 -6.32
CA SER A 116 -9.74 -1.80 -4.90
C SER A 116 -8.49 -0.97 -4.57
N CYS A 117 -8.46 -0.37 -3.36
CA CYS A 117 -7.29 0.32 -2.83
C CYS A 117 -6.13 -0.63 -2.46
N TRP A 118 -6.37 -1.95 -2.47
CA TRP A 118 -5.34 -2.97 -2.24
C TRP A 118 -4.85 -3.63 -3.53
N GLU A 119 -5.11 -3.04 -4.69
CA GLU A 119 -4.64 -3.55 -5.97
C GLU A 119 -3.10 -3.49 -6.12
N MET A 120 -2.56 -4.40 -6.93
CA MET A 120 -1.10 -4.44 -7.18
C MET A 120 -0.65 -3.27 -8.06
N HIS A 121 -1.51 -2.82 -8.96
CA HIS A 121 -1.20 -1.73 -9.88
C HIS A 121 -1.33 -0.36 -9.19
N ARG A 122 -0.35 0.52 -9.40
CA ARG A 122 -0.32 1.84 -8.76
C ARG A 122 -1.50 2.72 -9.16
N ASP A 123 -1.91 2.67 -10.42
CA ASP A 123 -3.01 3.51 -10.92
C ASP A 123 -4.36 3.07 -10.37
N HIS A 124 -4.52 1.77 -10.11
CA HIS A 124 -5.74 1.24 -9.48
C HIS A 124 -5.90 1.82 -8.07
N ARG A 125 -4.80 1.85 -7.30
CA ARG A 125 -4.81 2.43 -5.95
C ARG A 125 -4.99 3.94 -5.98
N ALA A 126 -4.30 4.66 -6.87
CA ALA A 126 -4.42 6.11 -6.98
C ALA A 126 -5.84 6.55 -7.38
N LEU A 127 -6.48 5.83 -8.30
CA LEU A 127 -7.88 6.10 -8.67
C LEU A 127 -8.84 5.78 -7.51
N ALA A 128 -8.62 4.68 -6.79
CA ALA A 128 -9.38 4.33 -5.60
C ALA A 128 -9.32 5.45 -4.54
N GLU A 129 -8.13 5.97 -4.25
CA GLU A 129 -7.91 7.04 -3.28
C GLU A 129 -8.58 8.36 -3.67
N ALA A 130 -8.43 8.77 -4.92
CA ALA A 130 -9.11 9.96 -5.42
C ALA A 130 -10.64 9.80 -5.38
N THR A 131 -11.15 8.60 -5.64
CA THR A 131 -12.59 8.29 -5.56
C THR A 131 -13.08 8.31 -4.11
N ILE A 132 -12.31 7.77 -3.15
CA ILE A 132 -12.62 7.84 -1.71
C ILE A 132 -12.74 9.31 -1.28
N ALA A 133 -11.76 10.15 -1.65
CA ALA A 133 -11.79 11.58 -1.32
C ALA A 133 -13.02 12.28 -1.91
N ALA A 134 -13.37 11.98 -3.17
CA ALA A 134 -14.56 12.51 -3.83
C ALA A 134 -15.86 12.09 -3.13
N VAL A 135 -16.01 10.80 -2.79
CA VAL A 135 -17.20 10.24 -2.13
C VAL A 135 -17.37 10.80 -0.71
N VAL A 136 -16.27 10.95 0.04
CA VAL A 136 -16.28 11.59 1.36
C VAL A 136 -16.75 13.05 1.25
N ALA A 137 -16.25 13.80 0.26
CA ALA A 137 -16.67 15.19 0.04
C ALA A 137 -18.15 15.34 -0.35
N LEU A 138 -18.76 14.29 -0.93
CA LEU A 138 -20.19 14.25 -1.28
C LEU A 138 -21.11 13.92 -0.10
N ASN A 139 -20.58 13.74 1.12
CA ASN A 139 -21.33 13.63 2.37
C ASN A 139 -22.48 12.61 2.33
N GLY A 140 -22.22 11.39 1.84
CA GLY A 140 -23.16 10.26 1.91
C GLY A 140 -24.17 10.17 0.77
N ARG A 141 -24.09 11.03 -0.25
CA ARG A 141 -24.95 10.94 -1.44
C ARG A 141 -24.60 9.78 -2.38
N VAL A 142 -23.36 9.29 -2.30
CA VAL A 142 -22.81 8.27 -3.19
C VAL A 142 -22.22 7.16 -2.35
N GLN A 143 -22.55 5.91 -2.66
CA GLN A 143 -21.86 4.73 -2.13
C GLN A 143 -20.69 4.36 -3.04
N ILE A 144 -19.64 3.81 -2.46
CA ILE A 144 -18.49 3.28 -3.22
C ILE A 144 -18.52 1.76 -3.18
N ALA A 145 -18.21 1.13 -4.31
CA ALA A 145 -18.02 -0.31 -4.42
C ALA A 145 -16.64 -0.59 -5.01
N PHE A 146 -15.75 -1.15 -4.18
CA PHE A 146 -14.45 -1.62 -4.66
C PHE A 146 -14.61 -2.95 -5.37
N TYR A 147 -14.09 -3.06 -6.60
CA TYR A 147 -14.08 -4.29 -7.38
C TYR A 147 -12.67 -4.87 -7.55
N GLU A 148 -12.64 -6.15 -7.91
CA GLU A 148 -11.42 -6.94 -8.06
C GLU A 148 -10.95 -6.96 -9.51
N VAL A 149 -9.65 -6.84 -9.73
CA VAL A 149 -9.02 -7.17 -11.03
C VAL A 149 -7.80 -8.04 -10.81
N GLY A 150 -6.76 -7.47 -10.21
CA GLY A 150 -5.46 -8.09 -10.03
C GLY A 150 -5.31 -8.80 -8.70
N LEU A 151 -6.02 -8.33 -7.66
CA LEU A 151 -5.97 -8.90 -6.32
C LEU A 151 -7.36 -9.12 -5.72
N PRO A 152 -7.63 -10.32 -5.15
CA PRO A 152 -8.85 -10.55 -4.41
C PRO A 152 -8.89 -9.70 -3.12
N LEU A 153 -10.02 -9.08 -2.84
CA LEU A 153 -10.30 -8.30 -1.63
C LEU A 153 -11.17 -9.10 -0.64
N PRO A 154 -11.24 -8.73 0.65
CA PRO A 154 -12.21 -9.30 1.60
C PRO A 154 -13.60 -8.68 1.37
N PRO A 155 -14.53 -9.36 0.67
CA PRO A 155 -15.76 -8.73 0.21
C PRO A 155 -16.80 -8.72 1.32
N ASN A 156 -17.65 -7.70 1.34
CA ASN A 156 -18.89 -7.73 2.11
C ASN A 156 -20.11 -8.04 1.23
N THR A 157 -19.93 -8.05 -0.09
CA THR A 157 -20.99 -8.26 -1.07
C THR A 157 -20.51 -9.21 -2.16
N LEU A 158 -21.29 -10.24 -2.44
CA LEU A 158 -21.15 -11.09 -3.62
C LEU A 158 -22.34 -10.82 -4.55
N LEU A 159 -22.09 -10.70 -5.83
CA LEU A 159 -23.11 -10.56 -6.87
C LEU A 159 -23.15 -11.85 -7.67
N ASP A 160 -24.32 -12.48 -7.74
CA ASP A 160 -24.53 -13.63 -8.63
C ASP A 160 -24.55 -13.14 -10.08
N ILE A 161 -23.52 -13.52 -10.82
CA ILE A 161 -23.39 -13.22 -12.24
C ILE A 161 -23.59 -14.47 -13.10
N THR A 162 -24.12 -15.54 -12.54
CA THR A 162 -24.43 -16.78 -13.29
C THR A 162 -25.29 -16.52 -14.52
N PRO A 163 -26.32 -15.65 -14.49
CA PRO A 163 -27.09 -15.31 -15.69
C PRO A 163 -26.32 -14.49 -16.72
N TRP A 164 -25.20 -13.87 -16.32
CA TRP A 164 -24.44 -12.88 -17.10
C TRP A 164 -23.04 -13.36 -17.47
N LYS A 165 -22.65 -14.58 -17.10
CA LYS A 165 -21.27 -15.07 -17.28
C LYS A 165 -20.90 -15.17 -18.77
N GLU A 166 -21.81 -15.63 -19.63
CA GLU A 166 -21.54 -15.77 -21.06
C GLU A 166 -21.39 -14.41 -21.75
N ILE A 167 -22.20 -13.41 -21.38
CA ILE A 167 -22.09 -12.06 -21.96
C ILE A 167 -20.82 -11.37 -21.47
N LYS A 168 -20.43 -11.57 -20.20
CA LYS A 168 -19.15 -11.12 -19.65
C LYS A 168 -17.97 -11.77 -20.39
N ASP A 169 -18.00 -13.07 -20.64
CA ASP A 169 -16.94 -13.79 -21.38
C ASP A 169 -16.77 -13.26 -22.81
N ARG A 170 -17.89 -13.01 -23.50
CA ARG A 170 -17.86 -12.41 -24.84
C ARG A 170 -17.30 -10.98 -24.82
N ALA A 171 -17.63 -10.21 -23.79
CA ALA A 171 -17.12 -8.86 -23.62
C ALA A 171 -15.61 -8.86 -23.34
N MET A 172 -15.12 -9.75 -22.46
CA MET A 172 -13.68 -9.92 -22.22
C MET A 172 -12.91 -10.32 -23.49
N SER A 173 -13.54 -11.12 -24.36
CA SER A 173 -12.95 -11.54 -25.65
C SER A 173 -12.73 -10.38 -26.65
N CYS A 174 -13.28 -9.20 -26.37
CA CYS A 174 -13.06 -8.01 -27.20
C CYS A 174 -11.65 -7.41 -27.01
N PHE A 175 -10.98 -7.66 -25.89
CA PHE A 175 -9.66 -7.10 -25.56
C PHE A 175 -8.52 -7.95 -26.13
N GLN A 176 -8.53 -8.17 -27.44
CA GLN A 176 -7.61 -9.07 -28.14
C GLN A 176 -6.14 -8.68 -27.91
N SER A 177 -5.84 -7.39 -27.91
CA SER A 177 -4.50 -6.85 -27.68
C SER A 177 -3.95 -7.23 -26.30
N GLN A 178 -4.81 -7.22 -25.27
CA GLN A 178 -4.43 -7.58 -23.90
C GLN A 178 -4.38 -9.09 -23.72
N LEU A 179 -5.35 -9.81 -24.27
CA LEU A 179 -5.40 -11.28 -24.20
C LEU A 179 -4.23 -11.95 -24.92
N ALA A 180 -3.67 -11.30 -25.95
CA ALA A 180 -2.44 -11.74 -26.59
C ALA A 180 -1.20 -11.65 -25.67
N ARG A 181 -1.21 -10.76 -24.67
CA ARG A 181 -0.12 -10.61 -23.69
C ARG A 181 -0.29 -11.57 -22.51
N GLN A 182 -1.52 -11.74 -22.03
CA GLN A 182 -1.85 -12.59 -20.91
C GLN A 182 -3.34 -12.97 -20.98
N PRO A 183 -3.75 -14.23 -20.72
CA PRO A 183 -5.14 -14.64 -20.75
C PRO A 183 -5.87 -14.18 -19.48
N TYR A 184 -6.06 -12.88 -19.34
CA TYR A 184 -6.76 -12.27 -18.20
C TYR A 184 -8.19 -12.78 -18.07
N ASP A 185 -8.85 -13.09 -19.18
CA ASP A 185 -10.16 -13.74 -19.22
C ASP A 185 -10.18 -15.07 -18.45
N ARG A 186 -9.14 -15.91 -18.59
CA ARG A 186 -8.99 -17.15 -17.82
C ARG A 186 -8.86 -16.86 -16.33
N HIS A 187 -8.09 -15.85 -15.94
CA HIS A 187 -7.88 -15.50 -14.53
C HIS A 187 -9.17 -14.96 -13.90
N ILE A 188 -9.89 -14.09 -14.60
CA ILE A 188 -11.16 -13.54 -14.13
C ILE A 188 -12.25 -14.62 -14.05
N ARG A 189 -12.34 -15.53 -15.02
CA ARG A 189 -13.25 -16.69 -14.92
C ARG A 189 -12.95 -17.54 -13.69
N ALA A 190 -11.67 -17.83 -13.43
CA ALA A 190 -11.26 -18.59 -12.25
C ALA A 190 -11.60 -17.84 -10.95
N LEU A 191 -11.39 -16.52 -10.91
CA LEU A 191 -11.78 -15.68 -9.77
C LEU A 191 -13.29 -15.68 -9.55
N ASN A 192 -14.09 -15.50 -10.60
CA ASN A 192 -15.55 -15.51 -10.49
C ASN A 192 -16.09 -16.88 -10.05
N CYS A 193 -15.45 -17.98 -10.47
CA CYS A 193 -15.75 -19.32 -9.96
C CYS A 193 -15.31 -19.49 -8.50
N TYR A 194 -14.12 -19.02 -8.13
CA TYR A 194 -13.63 -19.08 -6.74
C TYR A 194 -14.59 -18.40 -5.77
N ARG A 195 -15.20 -17.28 -6.19
CA ARG A 195 -16.18 -16.52 -5.39
C ARG A 195 -17.49 -17.26 -5.12
N THR A 196 -17.74 -18.42 -5.73
CA THR A 196 -18.92 -19.24 -5.42
C THR A 196 -18.73 -20.22 -4.27
N TYR A 197 -17.51 -20.31 -3.71
CA TYR A 197 -17.17 -21.28 -2.67
C TYR A 197 -18.15 -21.32 -1.47
N SER A 198 -18.64 -20.15 -1.04
CA SER A 198 -19.58 -20.00 0.08
C SER A 198 -21.06 -19.96 -0.33
N LEU A 199 -21.37 -20.13 -1.62
CA LEU A 199 -22.70 -19.93 -2.20
C LEU A 199 -23.37 -21.27 -2.54
N PRO A 200 -24.71 -21.29 -2.73
CA PRO A 200 -25.41 -22.50 -3.17
C PRO A 200 -24.89 -23.03 -4.52
N PRO A 201 -24.95 -24.35 -4.79
CA PRO A 201 -24.44 -24.95 -6.03
C PRO A 201 -25.05 -24.41 -7.34
N ALA A 202 -26.21 -23.74 -7.26
CA ALA A 202 -26.83 -23.10 -8.41
C ALA A 202 -26.07 -21.85 -8.89
N VAL A 203 -25.30 -21.20 -8.00
CA VAL A 203 -24.47 -20.04 -8.35
C VAL A 203 -23.13 -20.53 -8.90
N GLN A 204 -22.90 -20.31 -10.18
CA GLN A 204 -21.74 -20.82 -10.92
C GLN A 204 -20.66 -19.76 -11.14
N ALA A 205 -21.01 -18.47 -11.01
CA ALA A 205 -20.07 -17.37 -11.08
C ALA A 205 -20.54 -16.21 -10.20
N ALA A 206 -19.63 -15.58 -9.47
CA ALA A 206 -19.91 -14.40 -8.68
C ALA A 206 -18.83 -13.31 -8.82
N GLU A 207 -19.25 -12.06 -8.89
CA GLU A 207 -18.36 -10.89 -8.70
C GLU A 207 -18.37 -10.49 -7.23
N ALA A 208 -17.24 -10.01 -6.71
CA ALA A 208 -17.10 -9.67 -5.31
C ALA A 208 -16.78 -8.19 -5.15
N TYR A 209 -17.41 -7.58 -4.15
CA TYR A 209 -17.29 -6.16 -3.88
C TYR A 209 -17.12 -5.88 -2.39
N LEU A 210 -16.42 -4.79 -2.08
CA LEU A 210 -16.50 -4.12 -0.80
C LEU A 210 -17.29 -2.82 -1.00
N VAL A 211 -18.56 -2.86 -0.63
CA VAL A 211 -19.49 -1.74 -0.74
C VAL A 211 -19.49 -0.96 0.57
N LEU A 212 -19.19 0.33 0.53
CA LEU A 212 -19.13 1.19 1.71
C LEU A 212 -19.87 2.50 1.48
N THR A 213 -20.42 3.03 2.57
CA THR A 213 -20.89 4.41 2.66
C THR A 213 -19.74 5.37 2.95
N ALA A 214 -19.97 6.67 2.73
CA ALA A 214 -18.99 7.70 3.10
C ALA A 214 -18.63 7.67 4.60
N GLN A 215 -19.60 7.33 5.46
CA GLN A 215 -19.37 7.21 6.90
C GLN A 215 -18.43 6.02 7.22
N GLU A 216 -18.68 4.85 6.65
CA GLU A 216 -17.82 3.67 6.87
C GLU A 216 -16.39 3.86 6.35
N LEU A 217 -16.21 4.64 5.27
CA LEU A 217 -14.86 5.02 4.79
C LEU A 217 -14.09 5.82 5.86
N LEU A 218 -14.75 6.77 6.51
CA LEU A 218 -14.17 7.59 7.57
C LEU A 218 -13.86 6.77 8.82
N GLU A 219 -14.78 5.90 9.23
CA GLU A 219 -14.63 5.03 10.40
C GLU A 219 -13.48 4.03 10.23
N ARG A 220 -13.31 3.48 9.03
CA ARG A 220 -12.21 2.57 8.68
C ARG A 220 -10.89 3.28 8.43
N GLY A 221 -10.86 4.61 8.42
CA GLY A 221 -9.67 5.41 8.14
C GLY A 221 -9.13 5.22 6.72
N LEU A 222 -9.93 4.73 5.77
CA LEU A 222 -9.50 4.52 4.38
C LEU A 222 -9.24 5.83 3.64
N ASN A 223 -9.70 6.95 4.20
CA ASN A 223 -9.38 8.30 3.74
C ASN A 223 -8.01 8.81 4.21
N ARG A 224 -7.30 8.08 5.09
CA ARG A 224 -6.03 8.52 5.71
C ARG A 224 -4.78 7.96 5.03
N ASP A 225 -4.87 7.71 3.73
CA ASP A 225 -3.79 7.25 2.84
C ASP A 225 -3.47 5.73 2.90
N PRO A 226 -4.17 4.91 2.10
CA PRO A 226 -3.86 3.49 1.90
C PRO A 226 -2.42 3.22 1.42
N GLN A 227 -1.79 4.18 0.72
CA GLN A 227 -0.41 4.03 0.28
C GLN A 227 0.57 3.98 1.44
N ILE A 228 0.29 4.56 2.62
CA ILE A 228 1.23 4.47 3.75
C ILE A 228 1.49 3.01 4.13
N LEU A 229 0.44 2.19 4.19
CA LEU A 229 0.60 0.77 4.49
C LEU A 229 1.32 0.04 3.35
N SER A 230 0.96 0.32 2.10
CA SER A 230 1.62 -0.29 0.94
C SER A 230 3.10 0.12 0.84
N GLN A 231 3.44 1.36 1.16
CA GLN A 231 4.79 1.90 1.18
C GLN A 231 5.59 1.29 2.33
N ALA A 232 5.00 1.19 3.52
CA ALA A 232 5.63 0.53 4.66
C ALA A 232 5.90 -0.96 4.37
N LEU A 233 4.94 -1.69 3.78
CA LEU A 233 5.13 -3.08 3.35
C LEU A 233 6.20 -3.20 2.26
N HIS A 234 6.23 -2.26 1.30
CA HIS A 234 7.25 -2.25 0.25
C HIS A 234 8.65 -1.96 0.82
N GLN A 235 8.78 -1.00 1.73
CA GLN A 235 10.03 -0.71 2.43
C GLN A 235 10.50 -1.91 3.24
N ALA A 236 9.61 -2.55 4.00
CA ALA A 236 9.91 -3.77 4.75
C ALA A 236 10.35 -4.91 3.83
N ALA A 237 9.70 -5.09 2.67
CA ALA A 237 10.09 -6.10 1.68
C ALA A 237 11.47 -5.82 1.06
N GLN A 238 11.79 -4.55 0.76
CA GLN A 238 13.11 -4.15 0.28
C GLN A 238 14.19 -4.36 1.33
N GLU A 239 13.91 -4.05 2.60
CA GLU A 239 14.81 -4.33 3.71
C GLU A 239 15.05 -5.83 3.87
N GLN A 240 13.98 -6.64 3.84
CA GLN A 240 14.07 -8.09 3.90
C GLN A 240 14.87 -8.67 2.73
N ALA A 241 14.70 -8.15 1.52
CA ALA A 241 15.47 -8.57 0.34
C ALA A 241 16.98 -8.22 0.43
N ARG A 242 17.36 -7.23 1.25
CA ARG A 242 18.76 -6.86 1.50
C ARG A 242 19.44 -7.73 2.57
N GLN A 243 18.67 -8.39 3.43
CA GLN A 243 19.21 -9.21 4.53
C GLN A 243 20.11 -10.38 4.07
N PRO A 244 19.80 -11.14 2.99
CA PRO A 244 20.66 -12.22 2.52
C PRO A 244 22.04 -11.72 2.07
N GLN A 245 22.10 -10.60 1.34
CA GLN A 245 23.39 -10.04 0.91
C GLN A 245 24.21 -9.53 2.10
N ALA A 246 23.58 -8.84 3.04
CA ALA A 246 24.26 -8.40 4.26
C ALA A 246 24.82 -9.56 5.09
N LEU A 247 24.11 -10.70 5.12
CA LEU A 247 24.59 -11.93 5.78
C LEU A 247 25.80 -12.53 5.05
N VAL A 248 25.78 -12.59 3.72
CA VAL A 248 26.92 -13.03 2.91
C VAL A 248 28.14 -12.13 3.14
N ASP A 249 27.95 -10.81 3.07
CA ASP A 249 29.03 -9.84 3.31
C ASP A 249 29.62 -9.97 4.72
N CYS A 250 28.78 -10.23 5.73
CA CYS A 250 29.23 -10.49 7.10
C CYS A 250 30.03 -11.81 7.21
N GLN A 251 29.57 -12.87 6.54
CA GLN A 251 30.27 -14.15 6.51
C GLN A 251 31.63 -14.04 5.81
N ASP A 252 31.70 -13.32 4.70
CA ASP A 252 32.95 -13.07 3.96
C ASP A 252 33.91 -12.21 4.77
N CYS A 253 33.42 -11.17 5.45
CA CYS A 253 34.22 -10.36 6.36
C CYS A 253 34.76 -11.19 7.54
N LEU A 254 33.92 -12.03 8.15
CA LEU A 254 34.34 -12.95 9.20
C LEU A 254 35.40 -13.95 8.69
N ALA A 255 35.19 -14.53 7.51
CA ALA A 255 36.16 -15.45 6.90
C ALA A 255 37.49 -14.74 6.61
N ALA A 256 37.46 -13.51 6.10
CA ALA A 256 38.65 -12.69 5.88
C ALA A 256 39.39 -12.37 7.19
N MET A 257 38.67 -12.06 8.27
CA MET A 257 39.26 -11.86 9.59
C MET A 257 39.91 -13.15 10.13
N LEU A 258 39.24 -14.29 10.04
CA LEU A 258 39.75 -15.59 10.52
C LEU A 258 40.95 -16.10 9.71
N ASN A 259 41.01 -15.77 8.42
CA ASN A 259 42.09 -16.15 7.51
C ASN A 259 43.23 -15.11 7.43
N SER A 260 43.05 -13.93 8.04
CA SER A 260 44.10 -12.91 8.12
C SER A 260 45.30 -13.40 8.94
N THR A 261 46.48 -13.39 8.31
CA THR A 261 47.76 -13.70 8.96
C THR A 261 48.12 -12.69 10.05
N SER A 262 47.78 -11.42 9.85
CA SER A 262 47.93 -10.35 10.84
C SER A 262 47.09 -10.59 12.08
N TRP A 263 45.85 -11.08 11.94
CA TRP A 263 45.02 -11.45 13.09
C TRP A 263 45.59 -12.67 13.82
N ARG A 264 46.02 -13.70 13.08
CA ARG A 264 46.66 -14.90 13.66
C ARG A 264 47.96 -14.61 14.41
N LEU A 265 48.75 -13.63 13.97
CA LEU A 265 49.97 -13.19 14.65
C LEU A 265 49.68 -12.25 15.82
N THR A 266 48.74 -11.32 15.67
CA THR A 266 48.46 -10.30 16.70
C THR A 266 47.50 -10.79 17.79
N ALA A 267 46.67 -11.81 17.56
CA ALA A 267 45.78 -12.36 18.58
C ALA A 267 46.53 -13.01 19.76
N PRO A 268 47.54 -13.89 19.54
CA PRO A 268 48.39 -14.40 20.62
C PRO A 268 49.17 -13.29 21.32
N LEU A 269 49.68 -12.30 20.56
CA LEU A 269 50.42 -11.17 21.12
C LEU A 269 49.53 -10.24 21.97
N ARG A 270 48.26 -10.03 21.59
CA ARG A 270 47.28 -9.29 22.40
C ARG A 270 46.93 -10.06 23.67
N TRP A 271 46.71 -11.37 23.58
CA TRP A 271 46.47 -12.24 24.74
C TRP A 271 47.65 -12.24 25.71
N MET A 272 48.88 -12.39 25.20
CA MET A 272 50.11 -12.24 25.99
C MET A 272 50.24 -10.84 26.59
N GLY A 273 49.90 -9.79 25.85
CA GLY A 273 49.87 -8.42 26.36
C GLY A 273 48.86 -8.20 27.49
N HIS A 274 47.72 -8.90 27.47
CA HIS A 274 46.75 -8.89 28.57
C HIS A 274 47.28 -9.64 29.81
N LEU A 275 47.86 -10.82 29.63
CA LEU A 275 48.52 -11.57 30.72
C LEU A 275 49.65 -10.78 31.38
N LEU A 276 50.53 -10.19 30.56
CA LEU A 276 51.63 -9.37 31.04
C LEU A 276 51.14 -8.09 31.73
N LYS A 277 50.01 -7.50 31.31
CA LYS A 277 49.40 -6.36 32.02
C LYS A 277 48.89 -6.75 33.40
N ASP A 278 48.33 -7.94 33.58
CA ASP A 278 47.85 -8.42 34.87
C ASP A 278 49.00 -8.82 35.81
N ASP A 279 50.08 -9.40 35.26
CA ASP A 279 51.31 -9.66 36.01
C ASP A 279 52.05 -8.38 36.40
N TRP A 280 52.12 -7.38 35.51
CA TRP A 280 52.69 -6.07 35.84
C TRP A 280 51.87 -5.38 36.94
N ARG A 281 50.54 -5.47 36.91
CA ARG A 281 49.67 -4.94 37.98
C ARG A 281 49.93 -5.63 39.33
N ARG A 282 50.17 -6.95 39.34
CA ARG A 282 50.54 -7.72 40.55
C ARG A 282 51.93 -7.34 41.06
N VAL A 283 52.94 -7.27 40.20
CA VAL A 283 54.31 -6.88 40.56
C VAL A 283 54.37 -5.43 41.06
N ARG A 284 53.61 -4.51 40.43
CA ARG A 284 53.49 -3.11 40.88
C ARG A 284 52.89 -2.99 42.28
N ASN A 285 51.89 -3.82 42.60
CA ASN A 285 51.27 -3.82 43.94
C ASN A 285 52.21 -4.42 45.00
N ILE A 286 53.02 -5.42 44.66
CA ILE A 286 54.06 -5.97 45.54
C ILE A 286 55.18 -4.96 45.80
N LEU A 287 55.63 -4.24 44.76
CA LEU A 287 56.65 -3.17 44.89
C LEU A 287 56.15 -1.97 45.70
N LYS A 288 54.88 -1.57 45.54
CA LYS A 288 54.27 -0.50 46.36
C LYS A 288 54.13 -0.89 47.84
N ASN A 289 53.88 -2.16 48.14
CA ASN A 289 53.77 -2.61 49.54
C ASN A 289 55.13 -2.80 50.23
N ARG A 290 56.25 -2.97 49.50
CA ARG A 290 57.60 -3.01 50.08
C ARG A 290 58.22 -1.64 50.35
N LEU A 291 57.75 -0.58 49.69
CA LEU A 291 58.25 0.80 49.86
C LEU A 291 57.49 1.61 50.94
N ALA A 292 56.54 0.99 51.65
CA ALA A 292 55.74 1.65 52.70
C ALA A 292 56.30 1.50 54.14
N PHE A 293 57.53 1.00 54.32
CA PHE A 293 58.23 0.93 55.61
C PHE A 293 59.50 1.80 55.58
N GLN A 294 59.32 3.13 55.55
CA GLN A 294 60.30 4.12 56.01
C GLN A 294 59.59 5.48 56.06
N GLN A 295 59.11 5.86 57.24
CA GLN A 295 58.82 7.28 57.54
C GLN A 295 60.14 7.99 57.86
N PRO A 296 60.25 9.31 57.57
CA PRO A 296 60.13 10.26 58.68
C PRO A 296 59.51 11.65 58.35
N LEU A 297 58.74 12.13 59.35
CA LEU A 297 58.65 13.44 60.03
C LEU A 297 58.48 14.81 59.28
N PRO A 298 57.82 15.80 59.93
CA PRO A 298 57.20 16.96 59.29
C PRO A 298 57.96 18.30 59.48
N GLY A 299 57.64 19.30 58.64
CA GLY A 299 58.00 20.72 58.82
C GLY A 299 57.60 21.59 57.61
N PRO A 300 57.57 22.93 57.75
CA PRO A 300 56.50 23.63 58.45
C PRO A 300 55.71 24.65 57.58
N SER A 301 54.67 25.19 58.22
CA SER A 301 53.65 26.14 57.80
C SER A 301 54.12 27.49 57.27
N ASN A 302 53.37 28.06 56.33
CA ASN A 302 53.05 29.50 56.33
C ASN A 302 51.62 29.76 55.80
N SER A 303 50.76 30.14 56.73
CA SER A 303 49.70 31.17 56.67
C SER A 303 50.04 32.33 55.71
N GLN A 304 49.13 33.08 55.08
CA GLN A 304 47.74 33.46 55.38
C GLN A 304 47.17 34.27 54.18
N CYS A 305 45.89 34.68 54.28
CA CYS A 305 45.06 35.52 53.41
C CYS A 305 44.35 34.74 52.28
N ILE A 306 43.09 34.27 52.41
CA ILE A 306 41.83 34.95 52.87
C ILE A 306 41.64 36.25 52.05
N GLU A 307 40.57 36.47 51.28
CA GLU A 307 39.15 36.28 51.56
C GLU A 307 38.34 36.34 50.24
N GLN A 308 37.43 35.38 50.01
CA GLN A 308 35.96 35.55 49.96
C GLN A 308 35.38 35.95 48.59
N ARG A 309 34.60 35.06 47.94
CA ARG A 309 33.16 34.75 48.17
C ARG A 309 32.29 35.92 47.67
N GLN A 310 31.15 35.75 46.99
CA GLN A 310 30.29 34.59 46.84
C GLN A 310 29.17 34.90 45.83
N THR A 311 28.83 33.89 45.03
CA THR A 311 27.47 33.37 44.77
C THR A 311 26.32 34.21 44.20
N VAL A 312 25.70 33.56 43.19
CA VAL A 312 24.25 33.30 43.00
C VAL A 312 23.43 34.50 42.51
N GLY A 313 22.58 34.39 41.50
CA GLY A 313 22.07 33.27 40.72
C GLY A 313 20.65 33.61 40.23
N ASN A 314 20.18 32.86 39.22
CA ASN A 314 18.78 32.79 38.74
C ASN A 314 18.16 34.11 38.24
N ASN A 315 17.19 34.17 37.32
CA ASN A 315 16.49 33.27 36.42
C ASN A 315 15.70 34.26 35.52
N ASP A 316 15.72 34.11 34.20
CA ASP A 316 14.58 33.58 33.41
C ASP A 316 13.55 34.64 32.95
N VAL A 317 12.81 34.30 31.88
CA VAL A 317 11.58 34.93 31.35
C VAL A 317 11.67 35.88 30.13
N ARG A 318 11.39 35.27 28.96
CA ARG A 318 10.41 35.61 27.87
C ARG A 318 10.22 37.05 27.37
N SER A 319 10.24 37.21 26.03
CA SER A 319 9.16 37.79 25.17
C SER A 319 9.65 37.81 23.70
N VAL A 320 8.98 37.16 22.73
CA VAL A 320 7.79 37.54 21.93
C VAL A 320 8.04 38.66 20.89
N VAL A 321 8.10 38.23 19.63
CA VAL A 321 7.45 38.75 18.39
C VAL A 321 7.07 40.25 18.32
N ARG A 322 7.61 40.97 17.33
CA ARG A 322 6.89 41.67 16.23
C ARG A 322 7.82 42.62 15.46
N ALA A 323 7.96 42.37 14.16
CA ALA A 323 7.83 43.33 13.05
C ALA A 323 7.85 42.54 11.74
#